data_AF-A0A1L9PVR3-F1
#
_entry.id   AF-A0A1L9PVR3-F1
#
_cell.length_a   1.000
_cell.length_b   1.000
_cell.length_c   1.000
_cell.angle_alpha   90.00
_cell.angle_beta   90.00
_cell.angle_gamma   90.00
#
_symmetry.space_group_name_H-M   'P 1'
#
loop_
_entity.id
_entity.type
_entity.pdbx_description
1 polymer ?
#
loop_
_entity_poly.entity_id
_entity_poly.type
_entity_poly.pdbx_seq_one_letter_code
_entity_poly.pdbx_strand_id
1 'polypeptide(L)' 'MGREYPLGYEYFRTRLHRAFSSQAKLQNDDEIRKGIARAEFVKKGLYYVKRYRALKQRYEENR' A
#
# COMPACT_ATOMS: atom_id res chain seq x y z
N MET A 1 2.65 -6.56 -3.97
CA MET A 1 1.57 -6.07 -3.09
C MET A 1 0.33 -5.56 -3.84
N GLY A 2 0.44 -4.99 -5.04
CA GLY A 2 -0.70 -4.38 -5.73
C GLY A 2 -1.58 -5.27 -6.63
N ARG A 3 -1.17 -6.50 -6.96
CA ARG A 3 -1.86 -7.31 -8.00
C ARG A 3 -3.24 -7.80 -7.55
N GLU A 4 -3.42 -8.01 -6.25
CA GLU A 4 -4.67 -8.48 -5.62
C GLU A 4 -5.49 -7.29 -5.05
N TYR A 5 -5.19 -6.07 -5.48
CA TYR A 5 -5.92 -4.90 -5.03
C TYR A 5 -7.35 -4.93 -5.61
N PRO A 6 -8.42 -4.64 -4.84
CA PRO A 6 -9.80 -4.85 -5.29
C PRO A 6 -10.18 -4.08 -6.54
N LEU A 7 -9.59 -2.90 -6.73
CA LEU A 7 -9.81 -2.03 -7.89
C LEU A 7 -8.82 -2.30 -9.03
N GLY A 8 -8.04 -3.37 -8.94
CA GLY A 8 -7.05 -3.77 -9.95
C GLY A 8 -5.66 -3.19 -9.73
N TYR A 9 -4.68 -3.81 -10.41
CA TYR A 9 -3.27 -3.45 -10.31
C TYR A 9 -2.97 -2.04 -10.86
N GLU A 10 -3.56 -1.67 -11.99
CA GLU A 10 -3.37 -0.36 -12.61
C GLU A 10 -3.85 0.77 -11.71
N TYR A 11 -4.99 0.59 -11.04
CA TYR A 11 -5.50 1.55 -10.06
C TYR A 11 -4.51 1.73 -8.90
N PHE A 12 -4.02 0.62 -8.33
CA PHE A 12 -3.03 0.64 -7.26
C PHE A 12 -1.74 1.35 -7.70
N ARG A 13 -1.20 0.99 -8.87
CA ARG A 13 0.05 1.55 -9.41
C ARG A 13 -0.08 3.05 -9.66
N THR A 14 -1.17 3.49 -10.27
CA THR A 14 -1.41 4.91 -10.59
C THR A 14 -1.51 5.76 -9.33
N ARG A 15 -2.27 5.27 -8.33
CA ARG A 15 -2.39 5.92 -7.01
C ARG A 15 -1.05 6.05 -6.31
N LEU A 16 -0.26 4.97 -6.30
CA LEU A 16 1.05 4.94 -5.66
C LEU A 16 2.00 5.93 -6.33
N HIS A 17 2.08 5.89 -7.66
CA HIS A 17 2.91 6.80 -8.43
C HIS A 17 2.53 8.26 -8.17
N ARG A 18 1.23 8.60 -8.22
CA ARG A 18 0.75 9.96 -7.95
C ARG A 18 1.14 10.46 -6.55
N ALA A 19 1.05 9.61 -5.53
CA ALA A 19 1.44 9.96 -4.17
C ALA A 19 2.93 10.32 -4.08
N PHE A 20 3.82 9.50 -4.63
CA PHE A 20 5.25 9.80 -4.64
C PHE A 20 5.60 11.00 -5.52
N SER A 21 5.03 11.09 -6.74
CA SER A 21 5.28 12.21 -7.65
C SER A 21 4.84 13.54 -7.08
N SER A 22 3.74 13.60 -6.32
CA SER A 22 3.30 14.83 -5.64
C SER A 22 4.25 15.34 -4.56
N GLN A 23 5.10 14.45 -4.01
CA GLN A 23 6.07 14.75 -2.97
C GLN A 23 7.50 14.85 -3.49
N ALA A 24 7.72 14.69 -4.80
CA ALA A 24 9.06 14.66 -5.41
C ALA A 24 9.84 15.98 -5.29
N LYS A 25 9.15 17.10 -5.01
CA LYS A 25 9.76 18.43 -4.84
C LYS A 25 10.24 18.70 -3.40
N LEU A 26 10.01 17.78 -2.46
CA LEU A 26 10.46 17.96 -1.08
C LEU A 26 11.99 17.97 -1.03
N GLN A 27 12.56 19.03 -0.47
CA GLN A 27 14.00 19.19 -0.25
C GLN A 27 14.39 19.25 1.24
N ASN A 28 13.39 19.37 2.12
CA ASN A 28 13.63 19.36 3.55
C ASN A 28 13.74 17.91 4.06
N ASP A 29 14.86 17.60 4.71
CA ASP A 29 15.17 16.25 5.20
C ASP A 29 14.14 15.70 6.18
N ASP A 30 13.60 16.52 7.08
CA ASP A 30 12.60 16.06 8.06
C ASP A 30 11.27 15.72 7.38
N GLU A 31 10.87 16.49 6.38
CA GLU A 31 9.67 16.18 5.58
C GLU A 31 9.84 14.91 4.74
N ILE A 32 11.05 14.67 4.19
CA ILE A 32 11.38 13.43 3.49
C ILE A 32 11.29 12.23 4.45
N ARG A 33 11.89 12.34 5.65
CA ARG A 33 11.84 11.28 6.68
C ARG A 33 10.40 10.96 7.09
N LYS A 34 9.56 11.98 7.31
CA LYS A 34 8.12 11.80 7.59
C LYS A 34 7.40 11.11 6.43
N GLY A 35 7.72 11.47 5.19
CA GLY A 35 7.18 10.82 3.99
C GLY A 35 7.51 9.34 3.93
N ILE A 36 8.77 8.97 4.19
CA ILE A 36 9.23 7.58 4.23
C ILE A 36 8.54 6.80 5.37
N ALA A 37 8.47 7.37 6.56
CA ALA A 37 7.79 6.75 7.70
C ALA A 37 6.31 6.45 7.40
N ARG A 38 5.63 7.39 6.74
CA ARG A 38 4.24 7.19 6.28
C ARG A 38 4.14 6.07 5.25
N ALA A 39 5.07 6.00 4.29
CA ALA A 39 5.09 4.94 3.29
C ALA A 39 5.25 3.54 3.91
N GLU A 40 6.17 3.39 4.87
CA GLU A 40 6.36 2.13 5.60
C GLU A 40 5.14 1.75 6.45
N PHE A 41 4.49 2.71 7.09
CA PHE A 41 3.24 2.46 7.83
C PHE A 41 2.13 1.91 6.91
N VAL A 42 1.92 2.53 5.75
CA VAL A 42 0.90 2.09 4.77
C VAL A 42 1.23 0.70 4.21
N LYS A 43 2.50 0.43 3.90
CA LYS A 43 2.98 -0.88 3.44
C LYS A 43 2.68 -1.98 4.46
N LYS A 44 2.91 -1.71 5.75
CA LYS A 44 2.58 -2.65 6.83
C LYS A 44 1.06 -2.92 6.90
N GLY A 45 0.24 -1.89 6.76
CA GLY A 45 -1.23 -2.04 6.69
C GLY A 45 -1.69 -2.90 5.51
N LEU A 46 -1.16 -2.64 4.31
CA LEU A 46 -1.45 -3.45 3.12
C LEU A 46 -1.07 -4.92 3.28
N TYR A 47 0.05 -5.20 3.94
CA TYR A 47 0.46 -6.57 4.27
C TYR A 47 -0.57 -7.29 5.16
N TYR A 48 -1.04 -6.63 6.23
CA TYR A 48 -2.06 -7.22 7.11
C TYR A 48 -3.39 -7.46 6.40
N VAL A 49 -3.82 -6.53 5.55
CA VAL A 49 -5.03 -6.72 4.74
C VAL A 49 -4.90 -7.93 3.81
N LYS A 50 -3.74 -8.09 3.16
CA LYS A 50 -3.47 -9.27 2.32
C LYS A 50 -3.52 -10.57 3.15
N ARG A 51 -2.85 -10.60 4.31
CA ARG A 51 -2.86 -11.74 5.23
C ARG A 51 -4.27 -12.11 5.67
N TYR A 52 -5.07 -11.13 6.07
CA TYR A 52 -6.45 -11.33 6.49
C TYR A 52 -7.32 -11.90 5.37
N ARG A 53 -7.22 -11.36 4.14
CA ARG A 53 -7.97 -11.87 2.99
C ARG A 53 -7.62 -13.32 2.67
N ALA A 54 -6.33 -13.65 2.65
CA ALA A 54 -5.87 -15.02 2.42
C ALA A 54 -6.37 -15.98 3.53
N LEU A 55 -6.38 -15.53 4.78
CA LEU A 55 -6.92 -16.32 5.89
C LEU A 55 -8.43 -16.53 5.75
N LYS A 56 -9.19 -15.46 5.47
CA LYS A 56 -10.65 -15.52 5.28
C LYS A 56 -11.01 -16.47 4.15
N GLN A 57 -10.33 -16.38 3.01
CA GLN A 57 -10.56 -17.27 1.87
C GLN A 57 -10.48 -18.75 2.27
N ARG A 58 -9.44 -19.12 3.03
CA ARG A 58 -9.29 -20.50 3.53
C ARG A 58 -10.42 -20.93 4.47
N TYR A 59 -10.94 -20.04 5.29
CA TYR A 59 -12.06 -20.37 6.18
C TYR A 59 -13.36 -20.58 5.38
N GLU A 60 -13.62 -19.74 4.38
CA GLU A 60 -14.80 -19.89 3.51
C GLU A 60 -14.69 -21.13 2.60
N GLU A 61 -13.48 -21.52 2.16
CA GLU A 61 -13.24 -22.74 1.37
C GLU A 61 -13.46 -24.05 2.15
N ASN A 62 -13.30 -24.02 3.48
CA ASN A 62 -13.50 -25.18 4.36
C ASN A 62 -14.91 -25.24 4.98
N ARG A 63 -15.82 -24.35 4.55
CA ARG A 63 -17.20 -24.26 5.03
C ARG A 63 -18.16 -24.88 4.02
#